data_AF-A0A950GRD2-F1
#
_entry.id   AF-A0A950GRD2-F1
#
_cell.length_a   1.000
_cell.length_b   1.000
_cell.length_c   1.000
_cell.angle_alpha   90.00
_cell.angle_beta   90.00
_cell.angle_gamma   90.00
#
_symmetry.space_group_name_H-M   'P 1'
#
loop_
_entity.id
_entity.type
_entity.pdbx_description
1 polymer ?
#
loop_
_entity_poly.entity_id
_entity_poly.type
_entity_poly.pdbx_seq_one_letter_code
_entity_poly.pdbx_strand_id
1 'polypeptide(L)' 'MAESVYKVIEIVGTSSDSWEKAAKAAVERAAETLRDLRVAEVVEQDLQLKDG' A
#
# COMPACT_ATOMS: atom_id res chain seq x y z
N MET A 1 14.60 16.60 20.11
CA MET A 1 13.97 15.98 18.93
C MET A 1 13.20 17.07 18.24
N ALA A 2 13.53 17.44 16.99
CA ALA A 2 12.71 18.40 16.26
C ALA A 2 11.37 17.76 15.90
N GLU A 3 10.29 18.51 15.99
CA GLU A 3 8.97 18.06 15.54
C GLU A 3 9.01 17.77 14.03
N SER A 4 8.41 16.66 13.61
CA SER A 4 8.41 16.23 12.21
C SER A 4 6.97 16.04 11.72
N VAL A 5 6.63 16.66 10.60
CA VAL A 5 5.36 16.46 9.92
C VAL A 5 5.54 15.39 8.85
N TYR A 6 4.60 14.45 8.76
CA TYR A 6 4.57 13.46 7.70
C TYR A 6 3.17 13.33 7.11
N LYS A 7 3.12 12.93 5.85
CA LYS A 7 1.87 12.69 5.13
C LYS A 7 1.49 11.22 5.28
N VAL A 8 0.25 10.98 5.71
CA VAL A 8 -0.38 9.66 5.65
C VAL A 8 -1.30 9.64 4.44
N ILE A 9 -1.20 8.59 3.63
CA ILE A 9 -2.08 8.32 2.49
C ILE A 9 -2.47 6.85 2.53
N GLU A 10 -3.61 6.54 1.93
CA GLU A 10 -4.07 5.16 1.72
C GLU A 10 -3.92 4.79 0.24
N ILE A 11 -3.42 3.59 -0.03
CA ILE A 11 -3.20 3.06 -1.37
C ILE A 11 -3.71 1.62 -1.42
N VAL A 12 -4.39 1.27 -2.51
CA VAL A 12 -4.92 -0.08 -2.72
C VAL A 12 -4.09 -0.76 -3.79
N GLY A 13 -3.48 -1.89 -3.42
CA GLY A 13 -2.81 -2.80 -4.34
C GLY A 13 -3.66 -4.05 -4.55
N THR A 14 -3.61 -4.62 -5.75
CA THR A 14 -4.30 -5.86 -6.07
C THR A 14 -3.35 -6.86 -6.72
N SER A 15 -3.61 -8.14 -6.53
CA SER A 15 -2.89 -9.21 -7.20
C SER A 15 -3.77 -10.45 -7.31
N SER A 16 -3.63 -11.18 -8.42
CA SER A 16 -4.21 -12.52 -8.58
C SER A 16 -3.45 -13.60 -7.82
N ASP A 17 -2.24 -13.31 -7.34
CA ASP A 17 -1.31 -14.35 -6.88
C ASP A 17 -1.24 -14.43 -5.35
N SER A 18 -1.03 -13.30 -4.67
CA SER A 18 -0.97 -13.24 -3.21
C SER A 18 -1.14 -11.82 -2.67
N TRP A 19 -1.49 -11.70 -1.38
CA TRP A 19 -1.57 -10.40 -0.70
C TRP A 19 -0.20 -9.71 -0.58
N GLU A 20 0.89 -10.46 -0.39
CA GLU A 20 2.24 -9.90 -0.33
C GLU A 20 2.63 -9.28 -1.67
N LYS A 21 2.25 -9.91 -2.78
CA LYS A 21 2.46 -9.35 -4.12
C LYS A 21 1.62 -8.09 -4.32
N ALA A 22 0.36 -8.07 -3.85
CA ALA A 22 -0.49 -6.88 -3.91
C ALA A 22 0.10 -5.71 -3.11
N ALA A 23 0.55 -5.94 -1.88
CA ALA A 23 1.19 -4.95 -1.02
C ALA A 23 2.48 -4.42 -1.66
N LYS A 24 3.34 -5.31 -2.19
CA LYS A 24 4.55 -4.93 -2.90
C LYS A 24 4.24 -4.03 -4.11
N ALA A 25 3.26 -4.39 -4.93
CA ALA A 25 2.87 -3.61 -6.10
C ALA A 25 2.38 -2.21 -5.73
N ALA A 26 1.60 -2.08 -4.64
CA ALA A 26 1.16 -0.77 -4.14
C ALA A 26 2.34 0.11 -3.76
N VAL A 27 3.29 -0.43 -2.99
CA VAL A 27 4.48 0.31 -2.52
C VAL A 27 5.39 0.70 -3.69
N GLU A 28 5.65 -0.22 -4.63
CA GLU A 28 6.46 0.07 -5.83
C GLU A 28 5.84 1.20 -6.65
N ARG A 29 4.52 1.12 -6.90
CA ARG A 29 3.82 2.16 -7.66
C ARG A 29 3.84 3.51 -6.97
N ALA A 30 3.69 3.54 -5.65
CA ALA A 30 3.78 4.75 -4.85
C ALA A 30 5.19 5.37 -4.90
N ALA A 31 6.24 4.55 -4.86
CA ALA A 31 7.64 4.98 -4.85
C ALA A 31 8.09 5.68 -6.14
N GLU A 32 7.41 5.45 -7.27
CA GLU A 32 7.69 6.15 -8.53
C GLU A 32 7.54 7.68 -8.36
N THR A 33 6.50 8.12 -7.66
CA THR A 33 6.13 9.54 -7.55
C THR A 33 6.33 10.14 -6.17
N LEU A 34 6.22 9.33 -5.11
CA LEU A 34 6.38 9.80 -3.75
C LEU A 34 7.84 9.66 -3.31
N ARG A 35 8.24 10.50 -2.36
CA ARG A 35 9.59 10.53 -1.78
C ARG A 35 9.46 10.30 -0.28
N ASP A 36 10.54 9.83 0.33
CA ASP A 36 10.61 9.56 1.76
C ASP A 36 9.53 8.59 2.29
N LEU A 37 9.16 7.58 1.49
CA LEU A 37 8.35 6.45 1.96
C LEU A 37 9.15 5.64 2.99
N ARG A 38 8.64 5.53 4.22
CA ARG A 38 9.37 4.92 5.36
C ARG A 38 8.64 3.73 5.97
N VAL A 39 7.33 3.79 6.02
CA VAL A 39 6.47 2.80 6.67
C VAL A 39 5.23 2.63 5.80
N ALA A 40 4.81 1.39 5.61
CA ALA A 40 3.51 1.03 5.08
C ALA A 40 2.86 0.05 6.06
N GLU A 41 1.57 0.22 6.32
CA GLU A 41 0.77 -0.60 7.21
C GLU A 41 -0.43 -1.14 6.43
N VAL A 42 -0.77 -2.41 6.65
CA VAL A 42 -2.00 -2.99 6.09
C VAL A 42 -3.16 -2.59 6.99
N VAL A 43 -4.07 -1.78 6.45
CA VAL A 43 -5.27 -1.33 7.17
C VAL A 43 -6.47 -2.24 6.92
N GLU A 44 -6.56 -2.83 5.73
CA GLU A 44 -7.66 -3.71 5.32
C GLU A 44 -7.15 -4.74 4.29
N GLN A 45 -7.78 -5.91 4.27
CA GLN A 45 -7.61 -6.93 3.24
C GLN A 45 -8.99 -7.43 2.81
N ASP A 46 -9.26 -7.37 1.51
CA ASP A 46 -10.52 -7.81 0.91
C ASP A 46 -10.28 -8.88 -0.16
N LEU A 47 -11.38 -9.49 -0.60
CA LEU A 47 -11.40 -10.52 -1.62
C LEU A 47 -12.45 -10.15 -2.68
N GLN A 48 -12.04 -10.22 -3.94
CA GLN A 48 -12.99 -10.14 -5.04
C GLN A 48 -13.71 -11.49 -5.18
N LEU A 49 -15.02 -11.50 -4.94
CA LEU A 49 -15.87 -12.65 -5.24
C LEU A 49 -16.28 -12.62 -6.72
N LYS A 50 -16.26 -13.78 -7.37
CA LYS A 50 -16.88 -13.99 -8.68
C LYS A 50 -18.04 -14.96 -8.52
N ASP A 51 -19.19 -14.59 -9.07
CA ASP A 51 -20.39 -15.41 -9.24
C ASP A 51 -21.14 -15.91 -7.99
N GLY A 52 -20.76 -15.49 -6.78
CA GLY A 52 -21.59 -15.57 -5.55
C GLY A 52 -21.90 -16.97 -5.04
#